data_AF-A0A291NTF5-F1
#
_entry.id   AF-A0A291NTF5-F1
#
_cell.length_a   1.000
_cell.length_b   1.000
_cell.length_c   1.000
_cell.angle_alpha   90.00
_cell.angle_beta   90.00
_cell.angle_gamma   90.00
#
_symmetry.space_group_name_H-M   'P 1'
#
loop_
_entity.id
_entity.type
_entity.pdbx_description
1 polymer ?
#
loop_
_entity_poly.entity_id
_entity_poly.type
_entity_poly.pdbx_seq_one_letter_code
_entity_poly.pdbx_strand_id
1 'polypeptide(L)'
;MTKFFNIFLLILFSLLFFIALMMLINSFNISSMIILVMIYSLLIFINLSFWSKNYMYSIILFLTLISGLLIIFLYFTSLISNMKNNFYTKPILIITFLVNTLLLFLMNLSNFTLFSLSKFYLTFFNSNISHTNFIINPNKNMFENIFYIYFYPYNNFTFLCMLFLLLTMFMIIKICSIKSSSLRKIN
;
A
#
# COMPACT_ATOMS: atom_id res chain seq x y z
N MET A 1 -2.17 -18.35 -18.17
CA MET A 1 -1.53 -17.29 -17.36
C MET A 1 -2.53 -16.38 -16.68
N THR A 2 -3.52 -15.82 -17.38
CA THR A 2 -4.54 -14.91 -16.79
C THR A 2 -5.32 -15.52 -15.62
N LYS A 3 -5.71 -16.80 -15.68
CA LYS A 3 -6.43 -17.46 -14.57
C LYS A 3 -5.60 -17.59 -13.29
N PHE A 4 -4.36 -18.07 -13.40
CA PHE A 4 -3.44 -18.17 -12.25
C PHE A 4 -3.10 -16.80 -11.67
N PHE A 5 -2.91 -15.82 -12.54
CA PHE A 5 -2.69 -14.43 -12.14
C PHE A 5 -3.89 -13.84 -11.39
N ASN A 6 -5.11 -14.08 -11.87
CA ASN A 6 -6.33 -13.64 -11.20
C ASN A 6 -6.51 -14.32 -9.84
N ILE A 7 -6.21 -15.63 -9.75
CA ILE A 7 -6.22 -16.36 -8.47
C ILE A 7 -5.20 -15.75 -7.51
N PHE A 8 -3.99 -15.44 -7.99
CA PHE A 8 -2.95 -14.81 -7.17
C PHE A 8 -3.37 -13.43 -6.66
N LEU A 9 -3.94 -12.58 -7.52
CA LEU A 9 -4.49 -11.28 -7.11
C LEU A 9 -5.63 -11.41 -6.11
N LEU A 10 -6.53 -12.37 -6.28
CA LEU A 10 -7.61 -12.63 -5.33
C LEU A 10 -7.07 -13.04 -3.95
N ILE A 11 -6.03 -13.88 -3.91
CA ILE A 11 -5.35 -14.25 -2.67
C ILE A 11 -4.74 -12.99 -2.02
N LEU A 12 -4.06 -12.15 -2.78
CA LEU A 12 -3.49 -10.90 -2.26
C LEU A 12 -4.56 -9.94 -1.71
N PHE A 13 -5.72 -9.82 -2.37
CA PHE A 13 -6.82 -9.01 -1.84
C PHE A 13 -7.44 -9.57 -0.57
N SER A 14 -7.59 -10.91 -0.47
CA SER A 14 -8.07 -11.53 0.76
C SER A 14 -7.13 -11.31 1.94
N LEU A 15 -5.82 -11.34 1.70
CA LEU A 15 -4.79 -11.05 2.71
C LEU A 15 -4.84 -9.59 3.17
N LEU A 16 -4.99 -8.63 2.24
CA LEU A 16 -5.13 -7.23 2.59
C LEU A 16 -6.36 -6.97 3.46
N PHE A 17 -7.49 -7.58 3.12
CA PHE A 17 -8.72 -7.44 3.90
C PHE A 17 -8.57 -8.01 5.30
N PHE A 18 -7.91 -9.16 5.44
CA PHE A 18 -7.64 -9.75 6.75
C PHE A 18 -6.81 -8.85 7.65
N ILE A 19 -5.72 -8.30 7.11
CA ILE A 19 -4.86 -7.41 7.90
C ILE A 19 -5.63 -6.16 8.31
N ALA A 20 -6.46 -5.59 7.42
CA ALA A 20 -7.30 -4.45 7.77
C ALA A 20 -8.28 -4.76 8.92
N LEU A 21 -8.91 -5.95 8.91
CA LEU A 21 -9.78 -6.39 10.02
C LEU A 21 -9.01 -6.53 11.34
N MET A 22 -7.78 -7.07 11.29
CA MET A 22 -6.95 -7.23 12.48
C MET A 22 -6.56 -5.87 13.08
N MET A 23 -6.24 -4.89 12.24
CA MET A 23 -5.95 -3.52 12.68
C MET A 23 -7.16 -2.86 13.38
N LEU A 24 -8.38 -3.11 12.90
CA LEU A 24 -9.60 -2.53 13.48
C LEU A 24 -9.88 -2.98 14.91
N ILE A 25 -9.37 -4.13 15.34
CA ILE A 25 -9.81 -4.75 16.61
C ILE A 25 -9.03 -4.27 17.82
N ASN A 26 -8.06 -3.38 17.63
CA ASN A 26 -7.40 -2.59 18.69
C ASN A 26 -6.91 -3.41 19.91
N SER A 27 -6.75 -4.72 19.76
CA SER A 27 -6.32 -5.64 20.81
C SER A 27 -4.84 -5.97 20.71
N PHE A 28 -4.16 -5.42 19.71
CA PHE A 28 -2.73 -5.64 19.50
C PHE A 28 -1.93 -4.55 20.18
N ASN A 29 -0.82 -4.95 20.80
CA ASN A 29 0.19 -4.00 21.25
C ASN A 29 0.68 -3.15 20.07
N ILE A 30 1.16 -1.94 20.36
CA ILE A 30 1.68 -1.03 19.31
C ILE A 30 2.77 -1.69 18.47
N SER A 31 3.64 -2.52 19.06
CA SER A 31 4.68 -3.23 18.30
C SER A 31 4.10 -4.20 17.27
N SER A 32 3.08 -4.98 17.62
CA SER A 32 2.41 -5.88 16.68
C SER A 32 1.58 -5.14 15.65
N MET A 33 0.99 -3.98 16.00
CA MET A 33 0.34 -3.10 15.03
C MET A 33 1.33 -2.56 13.99
N ILE A 34 2.54 -2.14 14.38
CA ILE A 34 3.55 -1.67 13.41
C ILE A 34 3.98 -2.80 12.48
N ILE A 35 4.16 -4.02 13.00
CA ILE A 35 4.48 -5.19 12.17
C ILE A 35 3.35 -5.50 11.19
N LEU A 36 2.09 -5.40 11.62
CA LEU A 36 0.92 -5.58 10.74
C LEU A 36 0.89 -4.51 9.63
N VAL A 37 1.19 -3.24 9.95
CA VAL A 37 1.28 -2.16 8.96
C VAL A 37 2.42 -2.41 7.97
N MET A 38 3.57 -2.92 8.41
CA MET A 38 4.67 -3.30 7.53
C MET A 38 4.23 -4.37 6.52
N ILE A 39 3.60 -5.44 6.98
CA ILE A 39 3.11 -6.51 6.10
C ILE A 39 2.05 -5.97 5.13
N TYR A 40 1.14 -5.12 5.61
CA TYR A 40 0.13 -4.47 4.77
C TYR A 40 0.75 -3.63 3.65
N SER A 41 1.77 -2.83 3.98
CA SER A 41 2.48 -1.99 3.00
C SER A 41 3.22 -2.81 1.94
N LEU A 42 3.82 -3.94 2.32
CA LEU A 42 4.48 -4.86 1.39
C LEU A 42 3.47 -5.50 0.43
N LEU A 43 2.28 -5.88 0.91
CA LEU A 43 1.22 -6.44 0.06
C LEU A 43 0.67 -5.41 -0.94
N ILE A 44 0.55 -4.13 -0.53
CA ILE A 44 0.16 -3.05 -1.47
C ILE A 44 1.21 -2.87 -2.56
N PHE A 45 2.50 -2.86 -2.21
CA PHE A 45 3.57 -2.79 -3.20
C PHE A 45 3.46 -3.91 -4.25
N ILE A 46 3.27 -5.14 -3.79
CA ILE A 46 3.11 -6.30 -4.67
C ILE A 46 1.89 -6.13 -5.58
N ASN A 47 0.74 -5.67 -5.06
CA ASN A 47 -0.45 -5.42 -5.88
C ASN A 47 -0.22 -4.34 -6.95
N LEU A 48 0.45 -3.25 -6.60
CA LEU A 48 0.75 -2.17 -7.56
C LEU A 48 1.72 -2.62 -8.67
N SER A 49 2.65 -3.51 -8.33
CA SER A 49 3.55 -4.12 -9.32
C SER A 49 2.79 -4.95 -10.37
N PHE A 50 1.66 -5.56 -9.99
CA PHE A 50 0.84 -6.32 -10.92
C PHE A 50 -0.09 -5.47 -11.78
N TRP A 51 -0.51 -4.32 -11.27
CA TRP A 51 -1.48 -3.46 -11.95
C TRP A 51 -0.82 -2.50 -12.94
N SER A 52 0.42 -2.09 -12.65
CA SER A 52 1.13 -1.13 -13.49
C SER A 52 2.02 -1.83 -14.52
N LYS A 53 2.01 -1.30 -15.75
CA LYS A 53 2.98 -1.69 -16.79
C LYS A 53 4.41 -1.26 -16.42
N ASN A 54 4.56 -0.30 -15.49
CA ASN A 54 5.84 0.31 -15.12
C ASN A 54 6.12 0.04 -13.65
N TYR A 55 7.05 -0.86 -13.38
CA TYR A 55 7.46 -1.23 -12.03
C TYR A 55 8.06 -0.07 -11.22
N MET A 56 8.49 1.02 -11.85
CA MET A 56 9.14 2.14 -11.15
C MET A 56 8.27 2.80 -10.09
N TYR A 57 6.97 2.95 -10.33
CA TYR A 57 6.05 3.49 -9.31
C TYR A 57 5.97 2.57 -8.10
N SER A 58 5.92 1.25 -8.33
CA SER A 58 5.96 0.28 -7.24
C SER A 58 7.29 0.35 -6.48
N ILE A 59 8.42 0.50 -7.17
CA ILE A 59 9.75 0.60 -6.53
C ILE A 59 9.89 1.88 -5.70
N ILE A 60 9.43 3.02 -6.20
CA ILE A 60 9.46 4.30 -5.44
C ILE A 60 8.59 4.17 -4.17
N LEU A 61 7.40 3.56 -4.28
CA LEU A 61 6.54 3.31 -3.13
C LEU A 61 7.19 2.35 -2.12
N PHE A 62 7.84 1.28 -2.58
CA PHE A 62 8.56 0.36 -1.71
C PHE A 62 9.64 1.06 -0.89
N LEU A 63 10.48 1.87 -1.55
CA LEU A 63 11.57 2.58 -0.89
C LEU A 63 11.08 3.60 0.14
N THR A 64 10.06 4.38 -0.21
CA THR A 64 9.51 5.41 0.66
C THR A 64 8.74 4.82 1.85
N LEU A 65 7.97 3.75 1.64
CA LEU A 65 7.22 3.10 2.71
C LEU A 65 8.13 2.37 3.70
N ILE A 66 9.14 1.63 3.23
CA ILE A 66 10.05 0.91 4.13
C ILE A 66 10.91 1.86 4.94
N SER A 67 11.48 2.89 4.31
CA SER A 67 12.32 3.86 5.04
C SER A 67 11.54 4.60 6.11
N GLY A 68 10.33 5.08 5.80
CA GLY A 68 9.48 5.78 6.78
C GLY A 68 8.98 4.88 7.91
N LEU A 69 8.49 3.68 7.58
CA LEU A 69 7.93 2.77 8.59
C LEU A 69 9.00 2.17 9.50
N LEU A 70 10.25 1.98 9.02
CA LEU A 70 11.35 1.48 9.86
C LEU A 70 11.75 2.50 10.94
N ILE A 71 11.76 3.79 10.59
CA ILE A 71 12.05 4.86 11.55
C ILE A 71 10.98 4.89 12.64
N ILE A 72 9.70 4.75 12.24
CA ILE A 72 8.58 4.68 13.19
C ILE A 72 8.71 3.45 14.10
N PHE A 73 9.08 2.29 13.56
CA PHE A 73 9.31 1.07 14.34
C PHE A 73 10.41 1.26 15.39
N LEU A 74 11.55 1.84 15.02
CA LEU A 74 12.64 2.14 15.96
C LEU A 74 12.20 3.11 17.07
N TYR A 75 11.44 4.14 16.72
CA TYR A 75 10.97 5.11 17.72
C TYR A 75 10.03 4.45 18.74
N PHE A 76 9.04 3.68 18.29
CA PHE A 76 8.08 3.05 19.20
C PHE A 76 8.68 1.89 20.01
N THR A 77 9.58 1.09 19.44
CA THR A 77 10.30 0.06 20.21
C THR A 77 11.16 0.68 21.32
N SER A 78 11.70 1.88 21.11
CA SER A 78 12.48 2.57 22.15
C SER A 78 11.62 3.18 23.27
N LEU A 79 10.35 3.49 23.00
CA LEU A 79 9.46 4.16 23.96
C LEU A 79 8.60 3.21 24.79
N ILE A 80 8.27 2.04 24.25
CA ILE A 80 7.28 1.15 24.85
C ILE A 80 8.00 0.11 25.70
N SER A 81 7.67 0.08 26.99
CA SER A 81 8.04 -1.02 27.88
C SER A 81 7.55 -2.34 27.29
N ASN A 82 8.34 -3.41 27.41
CA ASN A 82 8.04 -4.77 26.91
C ASN A 82 6.71 -5.34 27.46
N MET A 83 5.57 -4.80 27.03
CA MET A 83 4.26 -5.31 27.41
C MET A 83 4.09 -6.68 26.75
N LYS A 84 3.79 -7.69 27.58
CA LYS A 84 3.51 -9.03 27.11
C LYS A 84 2.35 -8.96 26.11
N ASN A 85 2.58 -9.48 24.91
CA ASN A 85 1.58 -9.47 23.86
C ASN A 85 0.59 -10.62 24.10
N ASN A 86 -0.57 -10.31 24.67
CA ASN A 86 -1.65 -11.28 24.81
C ASN A 86 -2.46 -11.28 23.51
N PHE A 87 -2.11 -12.19 22.62
CA PHE A 87 -2.88 -12.45 21.40
C PHE A 87 -4.19 -13.16 21.76
N TYR A 88 -5.28 -12.40 21.84
CA TYR A 88 -6.63 -12.96 21.88
C TYR A 88 -7.38 -12.62 20.60
N THR A 89 -7.34 -13.53 19.63
CA THR A 89 -8.19 -13.43 18.43
C THR A 89 -9.60 -13.88 18.79
N LYS A 90 -10.56 -12.96 18.73
CA LYS A 90 -11.98 -13.30 18.91
C LYS A 90 -12.40 -14.30 17.82
N PRO A 91 -13.16 -15.37 18.13
CA PRO A 91 -13.55 -16.37 17.14
C PRO A 91 -14.36 -15.77 15.97
N ILE A 92 -15.09 -14.68 16.21
CA ILE A 92 -15.81 -13.93 15.17
C ILE A 92 -14.88 -13.44 14.05
N LEU A 93 -13.63 -13.08 14.36
CA LEU A 93 -12.67 -12.65 13.34
C LEU A 93 -12.33 -13.76 12.37
N ILE A 94 -12.07 -14.95 12.92
CA ILE A 94 -11.68 -16.12 12.14
C ILE A 94 -12.84 -16.50 11.21
N ILE A 95 -14.07 -16.45 11.72
CA ILE A 95 -15.27 -16.69 10.92
C ILE A 95 -15.41 -15.64 9.81
N THR A 96 -15.24 -14.34 10.11
CA THR A 96 -15.32 -13.29 9.07
C THR A 96 -14.26 -13.46 7.98
N PHE A 97 -13.06 -13.92 8.34
CA PHE A 97 -12.02 -14.20 7.35
C PHE A 97 -12.38 -15.39 6.46
N LEU A 98 -12.86 -16.48 7.05
CA LEU A 98 -13.30 -17.66 6.31
C LEU A 98 -14.46 -17.34 5.37
N VAL A 99 -15.44 -16.55 5.82
CA VAL A 99 -16.58 -16.15 4.98
C VAL A 99 -16.12 -15.27 3.82
N ASN A 100 -15.22 -14.30 4.04
CA ASN A 100 -14.73 -13.44 2.96
C ASN A 100 -13.86 -14.18 1.94
N THR A 101 -13.01 -15.11 2.38
CA THR A 101 -12.21 -15.94 1.47
C THR A 101 -13.10 -16.86 0.64
N LEU A 102 -14.13 -17.46 1.24
CA LEU A 102 -15.13 -18.26 0.53
C LEU A 102 -15.92 -17.41 -0.46
N LEU A 103 -16.38 -16.21 -0.09
CA LEU A 103 -17.07 -15.28 -0.99
C LEU A 103 -16.19 -14.90 -2.19
N LEU A 104 -14.92 -14.58 -1.97
CA LEU A 104 -13.97 -14.30 -3.05
C LEU A 104 -13.77 -15.50 -3.99
N PHE A 105 -13.71 -16.71 -3.43
CA PHE A 105 -13.59 -17.93 -4.23
C PHE A 105 -14.86 -18.19 -5.05
N LEU A 106 -16.04 -18.00 -4.45
CA LEU A 106 -17.34 -18.10 -5.13
C LEU A 106 -17.50 -17.07 -6.24
N MET A 107 -17.01 -15.84 -6.04
CA MET A 107 -16.99 -14.80 -7.08
C MET A 107 -16.08 -15.21 -8.26
N ASN A 108 -14.96 -15.87 -8.00
CA ASN A 108 -14.09 -16.35 -9.07
C ASN A 108 -14.69 -17.53 -9.85
N LEU A 109 -15.41 -18.43 -9.15
CA LEU A 109 -16.13 -19.53 -9.78
C LEU A 109 -17.32 -19.03 -10.61
N SER A 110 -18.09 -18.07 -10.09
CA SER A 110 -19.25 -17.48 -10.78
C SER A 110 -18.87 -16.50 -11.89
N ASN A 111 -17.67 -15.92 -11.87
CA ASN A 111 -17.12 -15.15 -12.99
C ASN A 111 -16.82 -16.00 -14.24
N PHE A 112 -17.06 -17.32 -14.22
CA PHE A 112 -17.15 -18.10 -15.44
C PHE A 112 -18.48 -17.93 -16.19
N THR A 113 -19.53 -17.39 -15.54
CA THR A 113 -20.87 -17.28 -16.14
C THR A 113 -21.61 -15.96 -15.87
N LEU A 114 -21.32 -15.23 -14.79
CA LEU A 114 -22.04 -13.99 -14.42
C LEU A 114 -21.35 -12.70 -14.88
N PHE A 115 -20.03 -12.72 -15.08
CA PHE A 115 -19.35 -11.69 -15.85
C PHE A 115 -19.46 -12.05 -17.32
N SER A 116 -20.65 -11.81 -17.90
CA SER A 116 -20.74 -11.62 -19.34
C SER A 116 -19.78 -10.49 -19.69
N LEU A 117 -18.60 -10.93 -20.13
CA LEU A 117 -17.39 -10.21 -20.50
C LEU A 117 -17.61 -9.24 -21.67
N SER A 118 -18.86 -8.90 -22.02
CA SER A 118 -19.18 -8.12 -23.20
C SER A 118 -19.47 -6.66 -22.91
N LYS A 119 -19.81 -6.24 -21.68
CA LYS A 119 -20.16 -4.82 -21.42
C LYS A 119 -19.13 -4.03 -20.61
N PHE A 120 -18.46 -4.65 -19.64
CA PHE A 120 -17.40 -3.98 -18.88
C PHE A 120 -16.04 -3.99 -19.61
N TYR A 121 -15.81 -4.99 -20.46
CA TYR A 121 -14.66 -5.00 -21.38
C TYR A 121 -14.83 -3.92 -22.46
N LEU A 122 -16.07 -3.68 -22.93
CA LEU A 122 -16.31 -2.69 -23.98
C LEU A 122 -16.10 -1.25 -23.53
N THR A 123 -16.31 -0.92 -22.26
CA THR A 123 -16.08 0.45 -21.74
C THR A 123 -14.62 0.75 -21.44
N PHE A 124 -13.80 -0.26 -21.12
CA PHE A 124 -12.35 -0.08 -20.91
C PHE A 124 -11.50 -0.28 -22.18
N PHE A 125 -11.98 -1.03 -23.17
CA PHE A 125 -11.25 -1.23 -24.44
C PHE A 125 -11.60 -0.22 -25.53
N ASN A 126 -12.74 0.48 -25.45
CA ASN A 126 -13.07 1.54 -26.42
C ASN A 126 -12.33 2.86 -26.18
N SER A 127 -11.51 2.98 -25.13
CA SER A 127 -10.55 4.08 -25.01
C SER A 127 -9.21 3.70 -25.66
N ASN A 128 -9.23 3.49 -26.99
CA ASN A 128 -8.07 3.59 -27.90
C ASN A 128 -6.68 3.25 -27.30
N ILE A 129 -6.53 2.07 -26.70
CA ILE A 129 -5.22 1.46 -26.51
C ILE A 129 -5.20 0.27 -27.44
N SER A 130 -4.86 0.58 -28.69
CA SER A 130 -4.54 -0.35 -29.75
C SER A 130 -3.61 -1.42 -29.21
N HIS A 131 -4.19 -2.58 -28.97
CA HIS A 131 -3.52 -3.76 -28.48
C HIS A 131 -2.93 -4.51 -29.69
N THR A 132 -2.02 -3.87 -30.42
CA THR A 132 -1.26 -4.52 -31.49
C THR A 132 0.14 -3.90 -31.53
N ASN A 133 1.15 -4.71 -31.22
CA ASN A 133 2.60 -4.42 -31.24
C ASN A 133 3.24 -3.79 -29.99
N PHE A 134 2.87 -4.26 -28.78
CA PHE A 134 3.55 -3.92 -27.53
C PHE A 134 4.86 -4.70 -27.25
N ILE A 135 5.27 -5.60 -28.14
CA ILE A 135 6.45 -6.47 -27.93
C ILE A 135 7.75 -5.82 -28.46
N ILE A 136 7.66 -4.78 -29.29
CA ILE A 136 8.83 -4.32 -30.09
C ILE A 136 9.60 -3.16 -29.43
N ASN A 137 9.13 -2.56 -28.33
CA ASN A 137 9.97 -1.63 -27.55
C ASN A 137 9.57 -1.58 -26.07
N PRO A 138 9.95 -2.58 -25.25
CA PRO A 138 9.68 -2.55 -23.81
C PRO A 138 10.42 -1.42 -23.06
N ASN A 139 11.44 -0.81 -23.68
CA ASN A 139 12.35 0.10 -22.96
C ASN A 139 12.14 1.59 -23.21
N LYS A 140 11.36 2.02 -24.21
CA LYS A 140 11.53 3.40 -24.69
C LYS A 140 10.67 4.48 -23.99
N ASN A 141 9.53 4.14 -23.39
CA ASN A 141 8.61 5.18 -22.87
C ASN A 141 8.08 4.94 -21.45
N MET A 142 8.63 4.00 -20.67
CA MET A 142 8.10 3.74 -19.32
C MET A 142 8.49 4.81 -18.29
N PHE A 143 9.55 5.58 -18.56
CA PHE A 143 10.08 6.59 -17.65
C PHE A 143 9.67 8.02 -17.96
N GLU A 144 9.30 8.29 -19.22
CA GLU A 144 8.95 9.65 -19.68
C GLU A 144 7.82 10.26 -18.86
N ASN A 145 6.87 9.42 -18.40
CA ASN A 145 5.75 9.85 -17.55
C ASN A 145 6.19 10.53 -16.26
N ILE A 146 7.27 10.06 -15.63
CA ILE A 146 7.77 10.64 -14.38
C ILE A 146 8.43 11.99 -14.67
N PHE A 147 9.13 12.09 -15.81
CA PHE A 147 9.81 13.33 -16.20
C PHE A 147 8.84 14.46 -16.55
N TYR A 148 7.62 14.15 -17.03
CA TYR A 148 6.60 15.18 -17.29
C TYR A 148 6.22 16.02 -16.08
N ILE A 149 6.46 15.54 -14.85
CA ILE A 149 6.21 16.31 -13.63
C ILE A 149 7.15 17.54 -13.58
N TYR A 150 8.36 17.46 -14.12
CA TYR A 150 9.32 18.57 -14.15
C TYR A 150 9.06 19.57 -15.28
N PHE A 151 8.34 19.16 -16.32
CA PHE A 151 8.06 20.02 -17.47
C PHE A 151 6.74 20.80 -17.29
N TYR A 152 6.59 21.88 -18.05
CA TYR A 152 5.33 22.62 -18.12
C TYR A 152 4.23 21.72 -18.72
N PRO A 153 2.99 21.70 -18.21
CA PRO A 153 2.40 22.59 -17.19
C PRO A 153 2.55 22.12 -15.74
N TYR A 154 3.07 20.91 -15.51
CA TYR A 154 3.05 20.28 -14.18
C TYR A 154 4.17 20.75 -13.24
N ASN A 155 5.16 21.50 -13.73
CA ASN A 155 6.27 21.99 -12.93
C ASN A 155 5.85 22.75 -11.66
N ASN A 156 4.68 23.42 -11.66
CA ASN A 156 4.15 24.08 -10.46
C ASN A 156 3.97 23.10 -9.29
N PHE A 157 3.62 21.84 -9.56
CA PHE A 157 3.55 20.81 -8.51
C PHE A 157 4.92 20.52 -7.89
N THR A 158 6.00 20.52 -8.68
CA THR A 158 7.35 20.28 -8.11
C THR A 158 7.75 21.41 -7.17
N PHE A 159 7.52 22.66 -7.56
CA PHE A 159 7.79 23.82 -6.73
C PHE A 159 6.98 23.79 -5.43
N LEU A 160 5.70 23.42 -5.50
CA LEU A 160 4.86 23.24 -4.32
C LEU A 160 5.39 22.14 -3.38
N CYS A 161 5.82 20.99 -3.91
CA CYS A 161 6.41 19.91 -3.12
C CYS A 161 7.73 20.33 -2.45
N MET A 162 8.60 21.06 -3.16
CA MET A 162 9.86 21.56 -2.59
C MET A 162 9.61 22.56 -1.47
N LEU A 163 8.69 23.52 -1.66
CA LEU A 163 8.32 24.48 -0.62
C LEU A 163 7.69 23.79 0.59
N PHE A 164 6.84 22.77 0.37
CA PHE A 164 6.26 21.98 1.45
C PHE A 164 7.34 21.25 2.27
N LEU A 165 8.30 20.60 1.61
CA LEU A 165 9.42 19.94 2.29
C LEU A 165 10.29 20.95 3.08
N LEU A 166 10.54 22.14 2.53
CA LEU A 166 11.26 23.20 3.24
C LEU A 166 10.51 23.66 4.50
N LEU A 167 9.21 23.93 4.38
CA LEU A 167 8.37 24.36 5.50
C LEU A 167 8.29 23.29 6.59
N THR A 168 8.15 22.02 6.21
CA THR A 168 8.12 20.92 7.18
C THR A 168 9.44 20.80 7.95
N MET A 169 10.59 21.01 7.31
CA MET A 169 11.89 21.04 8.01
C MET A 169 11.96 22.18 9.04
N PHE A 170 11.54 23.40 8.70
CA PHE A 170 11.50 24.51 9.67
C PHE A 170 10.56 24.21 10.84
N MET A 171 9.40 23.62 10.57
CA MET A 171 8.42 23.26 11.60
C MET A 171 8.96 22.14 12.52
N ILE A 172 9.65 21.14 11.97
CA ILE A 172 10.27 20.07 12.77
C ILE A 172 11.33 20.65 13.71
N ILE A 173 12.22 21.53 13.24
CA ILE A 173 13.24 22.19 14.07
C ILE A 173 12.57 23.01 15.19
N LYS A 174 11.50 23.72 14.88
CA LYS A 174 10.73 24.49 15.87
C LYS A 174 10.08 23.58 16.91
N ILE A 175 9.48 22.45 16.50
CA ILE A 175 8.87 21.48 17.44
C ILE A 175 9.94 20.86 18.35
N CYS A 176 11.10 20.48 17.81
CA CYS A 176 12.19 19.88 18.58
C CYS A 176 12.81 20.85 19.60
N SER A 177 12.87 22.15 19.29
CA SER A 177 13.44 23.16 20.21
C SER A 177 12.51 23.57 21.36
N ILE A 178 11.20 23.28 21.27
CA ILE A 178 10.20 23.69 22.28
C ILE A 178 10.22 22.81 23.55
N LYS A 179 10.86 21.63 23.55
CA LYS A 179 10.92 20.75 24.74
C LYS A 179 12.33 20.16 24.95
N SER A 180 13.12 20.78 25.82
CA SER A 180 14.43 20.25 26.27
C SER A 180 14.35 19.36 27.52
N SER A 181 13.18 19.28 28.19
CA SER A 181 13.01 18.44 29.37
C SER A 181 12.73 16.98 28.99
N SER A 182 13.53 16.05 29.50
CA SER A 182 13.34 14.62 29.28
C SER A 182 11.98 14.13 29.81
N LEU A 183 11.12 13.60 28.94
CA LEU A 183 9.87 12.90 29.30
C LEU A 183 10.08 11.67 30.19
N ARG A 184 11.34 11.29 30.46
CA ARG A 184 11.72 10.07 31.20
C ARG A 184 11.72 10.24 32.73
N LYS A 185 11.60 11.47 33.25
CA LYS A 185 11.47 11.72 34.70
C LYS A 185 10.51 12.88 34.95
N ILE A 186 9.23 12.57 34.92
CA ILE A 186 8.25 13.29 35.73
C ILE A 186 7.85 12.27 36.79
N ASN A 187 8.43 12.42 37.98
CA ASN A 187 7.95 11.75 39.19
C ASN A 187 6.61 12.38 39.59
#